data_AF-E2BWP6-F1
#
_entry.id   AF-E2BWP6-F1
#
_cell.length_a   1.000
_cell.length_b   1.000
_cell.length_c   1.000
_cell.angle_alpha   90.00
_cell.angle_beta   90.00
_cell.angle_gamma   90.00
#
_symmetry.space_group_name_H-M   'P 1'
#
loop_
_entity.id
_entity.type
_entity.pdbx_description
1 polymer ?
#
loop_
_entity_poly.entity_id
_entity_poly.type
_entity_poly.pdbx_seq_one_letter_code
_entity_poly.pdbx_strand_id
1 'polypeptide(L)' 'RMCFMHDGAPAHFSRIAREYLNNNYINRWIGRGGPIAWPARSPDL' A
#
# COMPACT_ATOMS: atom_id res chain seq x y z
N ARG A 1 8.60 -14.20 -1.94
CA ARG A 1 8.57 -13.16 -0.87
C ARG A 1 7.17 -12.57 -0.88
N MET A 2 6.46 -12.53 0.25
CA MET A 2 5.06 -12.08 0.33
C MET A 2 5.02 -10.57 0.64
N CYS A 3 4.20 -9.81 -0.08
CA CYS A 3 3.91 -8.40 0.20
C CYS A 3 2.41 -8.20 0.41
N PHE A 4 2.03 -7.32 1.32
CA PHE A 4 0.63 -6.93 1.52
C PHE A 4 0.25 -5.85 0.49
N MET A 5 -0.88 -6.01 -0.19
CA MET A 5 -1.37 -5.03 -1.18
C MET A 5 -2.52 -4.22 -0.59
N HIS A 6 -2.39 -2.89 -0.60
CA HIS A 6 -3.43 -1.95 -0.19
C HIS A 6 -3.97 -1.23 -1.43
N ASP A 7 -5.28 -1.34 -1.68
CA ASP A 7 -5.99 -0.90 -2.89
C ASP A 7 -5.79 0.59 -3.25
N GLY A 8 -5.47 1.42 -2.26
CA GLY A 8 -5.07 2.82 -2.45
C GLY A 8 -6.22 3.72 -2.88
N ALA A 9 -7.47 3.28 -2.71
CA ALA A 9 -8.64 4.10 -3.00
C ALA A 9 -8.59 5.40 -2.17
N PRO A 10 -9.08 6.55 -2.70
CA PRO A 10 -8.99 7.83 -2.01
C PRO A 10 -9.59 7.81 -0.59
N ALA A 11 -10.69 7.07 -0.40
CA ALA A 11 -11.34 6.89 0.90
C ALA A 11 -10.45 6.16 1.93
N HIS A 12 -9.49 5.37 1.48
CA HIS A 12 -8.57 4.58 2.31
C HIS A 12 -7.15 5.17 2.37
N PHE A 13 -6.91 6.35 1.78
CA PHE A 13 -5.62 7.05 1.85
C PHE A 13 -5.48 7.88 3.13
N SER A 14 -5.62 7.24 4.30
CA SER A 14 -5.43 7.91 5.59
C SER A 14 -3.98 7.82 6.07
N ARG A 15 -3.52 8.82 6.83
CA ARG A 15 -2.19 8.78 7.47
C ARG A 15 -2.05 7.57 8.41
N ILE A 16 -3.11 7.30 9.18
CA ILE A 16 -3.16 6.21 10.16
C ILE A 16 -2.97 4.85 9.48
N ALA A 17 -3.63 4.61 8.34
CA ALA A 17 -3.46 3.37 7.59
C ALA A 17 -2.01 3.17 7.16
N ARG A 18 -1.34 4.21 6.64
CA ARG A 18 0.08 4.13 6.24
C ARG A 18 1.01 3.86 7.42
N GLU A 19 0.79 4.50 8.56
CA GLU A 19 1.60 4.28 9.76
C GLU A 19 1.45 2.85 10.26
N TYR A 20 0.22 2.32 10.28
CA TYR A 20 -0.03 0.92 10.61
C TYR A 20 0.72 -0.01 9.64
N LEU A 21 0.65 0.24 8.33
CA LEU A 21 1.33 -0.60 7.33
C LEU A 21 2.85 -0.51 7.42
N ASN A 22 3.40 0.67 7.68
CA ASN A 22 4.84 0.84 7.89
C ASN A 22 5.35 0.08 9.11
N ASN A 23 4.56 0.03 10.19
CA ASN A 23 4.93 -0.66 11.42
C ASN A 23 4.78 -2.19 11.32
N ASN A 24 3.74 -2.67 10.63
CA ASN A 24 3.43 -4.11 10.56
C ASN A 24 4.04 -4.82 9.33
N TYR A 25 4.28 -4.09 8.25
CA TYR A 25 4.77 -4.61 6.97
C TYR A 25 6.00 -3.84 6.48
N ILE A 26 7.03 -3.73 7.33
CA ILE A 26 8.25 -2.96 7.06
C ILE A 26 8.84 -3.33 5.69
N ASN A 27 8.84 -2.36 4.75
CA ASN A 27 9.31 -2.51 3.37
C ASN A 27 8.64 -3.65 2.57
N ARG A 28 7.45 -4.10 2.97
CA ARG A 28 6.74 -5.26 2.38
C ARG A 28 5.26 -4.99 2.16
N TRP A 29 4.91 -3.75 1.83
CA TRP A 29 3.56 -3.43 1.39
C TRP A 29 3.55 -2.52 0.17
N ILE A 30 2.54 -2.73 -0.66
CA ILE A 30 2.34 -2.05 -1.93
C ILE A 30 1.07 -1.21 -1.82
N GLY A 31 1.16 0.05 -2.21
CA GLY A 31 0.01 0.95 -2.15
C GLY A 31 0.40 2.40 -2.30
N ARG A 32 -0.61 3.27 -2.38
CA ARG A 32 -0.39 4.71 -2.52
C ARG A 32 0.41 5.23 -1.31
N GLY A 33 1.56 5.86 -1.58
CA GLY A 33 2.46 6.41 -0.55
C GLY A 33 3.20 5.37 0.31
N GLY A 34 3.22 4.11 -0.11
CA GLY A 34 4.01 3.04 0.50
C GLY A 34 5.41 2.92 -0.09
N PRO A 35 6.24 2.02 0.47
CA PRO A 35 7.61 1.78 0.02
C PRO A 35 7.68 1.13 -1.37
N ILE A 36 6.62 0.43 -1.77
CA ILE A 36 6.45 -0.12 -3.12
C ILE A 36 5.25 0.59 -3.74
N ALA A 37 5.49 1.33 -4.83
CA ALA A 37 4.42 2.02 -5.53
C ALA A 37 3.61 1.04 -6.39
N TRP A 38 2.28 1.17 -6.35
CA TRP A 38 1.41 0.47 -7.30
C TRP A 38 1.40 1.23 -8.64
N PRO A 39 1.55 0.55 -9.78
CA PRO A 39 1.38 1.18 -11.08
C PRO A 39 -0.06 1.68 -11.28
N ALA A 40 -0.22 2.85 -11.88
CA ALA A 40 -1.54 3.43 -12.12
C ALA A 40 -2.29 2.64 -13.21
N ARG A 41 -3.54 2.24 -12.93
CA ARG A 41 -4.46 1.52 -13.85
C ARG A 41 -4.00 0.09 -14.19
N SER A 42 -3.73 -0.72 -13.18
CA SER A 42 -3.47 -2.15 -13.33
C SER A 42 -4.42 -2.97 -12.43
N PRO A 43 -5.71 -3.08 -12.78
CA PRO A 43 -6.67 -3.91 -12.05
C PRO A 43 -6.46 -5.43 -12.27
N ASP A 44 -5.61 -5.80 -13.24
CA ASP A 44 -5.30 -7.16 -13.67
C ASP A 44 -3.91 -7.66 -13.19
N LEU A 45 -3.18 -6.86 -12.41
CA LEU A 45 -1.98 -7.24 -11.65
C LEU A 45 -2.34 -7.54 -10.19
#